data_AF-A0A2D5GCJ0-F1
#
_entry.id   AF-A0A2D5GCJ0-F1
#
_cell.length_a   1.000
_cell.length_b   1.000
_cell.length_c   1.000
_cell.angle_alpha   90.00
_cell.angle_beta   90.00
_cell.angle_gamma   90.00
#
_symmetry.space_group_name_H-M   'P 1'
#
loop_
_entity.id
_entity.type
_entity.pdbx_description
1 polymer ?
#
loop_
_entity_poly.entity_id
_entity_poly.type
_entity_poly.pdbx_seq_one_letter_code
_entity_poly.pdbx_strand_id
1 'polypeptide(L)'
;MSDNSNRTSSCQFCIENPEQDVKEMFISGQEKRIARGEQPAKRAVFRKVHGVAHGEFQINHDLPTEYKVGVFGQKDSYPVWVRFSSDTTPNATDLKATSGIGIKLFGVEGEKLLGDGTTQDFILQNNDVFFVD
;
A
#
# COMPACT_ATOMS: atom_id res chain seq x y z
N MET A 1 31.59 5.71 44.66
CA MET A 1 30.73 4.61 44.17
C MET A 1 29.34 5.18 44.04
N SER A 2 29.05 5.76 42.89
CA SER A 2 27.76 6.35 42.57
C SER A 2 26.96 5.32 41.79
N ASP A 3 25.80 5.01 42.34
CA ASP A 3 24.83 4.02 41.90
C ASP A 3 24.35 4.31 40.47
N ASN A 4 24.40 3.30 39.61
CA ASN A 4 24.12 3.38 38.17
C ASN A 4 22.83 2.62 37.87
N SER A 5 21.73 3.04 38.50
CA SER A 5 20.40 2.47 38.29
C SER A 5 19.52 3.43 37.48
N ASN A 6 18.82 2.85 36.50
CA ASN A 6 17.80 3.45 35.63
C ASN A 6 18.27 4.34 34.47
N ARG A 7 18.95 3.72 33.50
CA ARG A 7 18.58 3.93 32.09
C ARG A 7 17.83 2.71 31.61
N THR A 8 16.52 2.67 31.87
CA THR A 8 15.62 1.85 31.08
C THR A 8 15.71 2.36 29.65
N SER A 9 16.45 1.63 28.79
CA SER A 9 16.30 1.78 27.35
C SER A 9 14.87 1.35 27.03
N SER A 10 13.94 2.30 26.99
CA SER A 10 12.60 2.04 26.48
C SER A 10 12.77 1.60 25.04
N CYS A 11 12.60 0.30 24.82
CA CYS A 11 12.53 -0.30 23.51
C CYS A 11 11.39 0.40 22.76
N GLN A 12 11.74 1.22 21.79
CA GLN A 12 10.79 2.11 21.09
C GLN A 12 9.83 1.34 20.16
N PHE A 13 10.06 0.04 20.01
CA PHE A 13 9.30 -0.88 19.14
C PHE A 13 9.20 -2.28 19.76
N CYS A 14 9.06 -2.39 21.09
CA CYS A 14 8.77 -3.68 21.70
C CYS A 14 7.29 -3.98 21.49
N ILE A 15 7.02 -4.76 20.43
CA ILE A 15 5.69 -5.25 20.12
C ILE A 15 5.32 -6.32 21.16
N GLU A 16 4.70 -5.88 22.26
CA GLU A 16 4.10 -6.80 23.22
C GLU A 16 2.75 -7.34 22.69
N ASN A 17 2.08 -6.58 21.81
CA ASN A 17 0.81 -6.96 21.21
C ASN A 17 0.66 -6.41 19.76
N PRO A 18 1.12 -7.16 18.74
CA PRO A 18 1.14 -6.69 17.35
C PRO A 18 -0.24 -6.34 16.81
N GLU A 19 -1.28 -7.09 17.21
CA GLU A 19 -2.64 -6.84 16.75
C GLU A 19 -3.14 -5.47 17.24
N GLN A 20 -2.89 -5.17 18.51
CA GLN A 20 -3.31 -3.91 19.10
C GLN A 20 -2.54 -2.72 18.50
N ASP A 21 -1.25 -2.89 18.24
CA ASP A 21 -0.41 -1.84 17.66
C ASP A 21 -0.84 -1.49 16.24
N VAL A 22 -1.13 -2.50 15.41
CA VAL A 22 -1.67 -2.31 14.05
C VAL A 22 -3.03 -1.60 14.08
N LYS A 23 -3.90 -1.97 15.03
CA LYS A 23 -5.20 -1.29 15.21
C LYS A 23 -5.03 0.16 15.63
N GLU A 24 -4.17 0.44 16.61
CA GLU A 24 -3.95 1.81 17.09
C GLU A 24 -3.35 2.69 15.98
N MET A 25 -2.40 2.14 15.22
CA MET A 25 -1.72 2.84 14.14
C MET A 25 -2.66 3.16 12.97
N PHE A 26 -3.44 2.18 12.48
CA PHE A 26 -4.23 2.37 11.25
C PHE A 26 -5.70 2.70 11.47
N ILE A 27 -6.34 2.20 12.53
CA ILE A 27 -7.78 2.36 12.77
C ILE A 27 -8.04 3.55 13.70
N SER A 28 -7.50 3.54 14.91
CA SER A 28 -7.74 4.60 15.92
C SER A 28 -7.37 5.98 15.38
N GLY A 29 -6.28 6.05 14.59
CA GLY A 29 -5.86 7.28 13.92
C GLY A 29 -6.86 7.79 12.87
N GLN A 30 -7.52 6.91 12.13
CA GLN A 30 -8.57 7.28 11.17
C GLN A 30 -9.86 7.72 11.88
N GLU A 31 -10.32 6.96 12.87
CA GLU A 31 -11.53 7.26 13.65
C GLU A 31 -11.45 8.66 14.27
N LYS A 32 -10.31 9.00 14.91
CA LYS A 32 -10.08 10.33 15.50
C LYS A 32 -10.19 11.46 14.48
N ARG A 33 -9.75 11.26 13.23
CA ARG A 33 -9.85 12.27 12.17
C ARG A 33 -11.28 12.40 11.64
N ILE A 34 -11.96 11.29 11.43
CA ILE A 34 -13.35 11.25 10.95
C ILE A 34 -14.28 11.89 11.99
N ALA A 35 -14.13 11.57 13.27
CA ALA A 35 -14.90 12.16 14.36
C ALA A 35 -14.71 13.68 14.48
N ARG A 36 -13.57 14.22 14.02
CA ARG A 36 -13.28 15.66 13.92
C ARG A 36 -13.80 16.30 12.62
N GLY A 37 -14.54 15.56 11.81
CA GLY A 37 -15.16 16.04 10.58
C GLY A 37 -14.32 15.90 9.31
N GLU A 38 -13.27 15.05 9.29
CA GLU A 38 -12.53 14.78 8.04
C GLU A 38 -13.46 14.13 7.00
N GLN A 39 -13.79 14.88 5.95
CA GLN A 39 -14.59 14.42 4.82
C GLN A 39 -13.95 14.84 3.48
N PRO A 40 -13.68 13.90 2.55
CA PRO A 40 -13.85 12.44 2.70
C PRO A 40 -12.83 11.84 3.68
N ALA A 41 -13.15 10.66 4.23
CA ALA A 41 -12.20 9.88 5.02
C ALA A 41 -10.94 9.59 4.19
N LYS A 42 -9.76 9.93 4.72
CA LYS A 42 -8.48 9.67 4.05
C LYS A 42 -7.96 8.28 4.39
N ARG A 43 -7.16 7.69 3.49
CA ARG A 43 -6.42 6.43 3.71
C ARG A 43 -5.62 6.44 5.02
N ALA A 44 -5.39 5.28 5.61
CA ALA A 44 -4.58 5.16 6.84
C ALA A 44 -3.11 5.51 6.56
N VAL A 45 -2.55 4.92 5.50
CA VAL A 45 -1.18 5.10 4.99
C VAL A 45 -1.17 5.55 3.53
N PHE A 46 0.01 5.89 3.02
CA PHE A 46 0.19 6.33 1.62
C PHE A 46 -0.72 7.51 1.24
N ARG A 47 -0.93 8.44 2.18
CA ARG A 47 -1.89 9.55 2.03
C ARG A 47 -1.42 10.62 1.06
N LYS A 48 -0.11 10.84 0.96
CA LYS A 48 0.47 11.85 0.08
C LYS A 48 0.43 11.33 -1.35
N VAL A 49 -0.40 11.95 -2.20
CA VAL A 49 -0.54 11.59 -3.62
C VAL A 49 0.47 12.41 -4.44
N HIS A 50 1.22 11.74 -5.30
CA HIS A 50 2.10 12.42 -6.27
C HIS A 50 1.44 12.63 -7.62
N GLY A 51 0.51 11.74 -7.98
CA GLY A 51 -0.22 11.84 -9.22
C GLY A 51 -1.02 10.57 -9.52
N VAL A 52 -1.88 10.70 -10.53
CA VAL A 52 -2.66 9.60 -11.07
C VAL A 52 -2.50 9.63 -12.58
N ALA A 53 -2.30 8.46 -13.19
CA ALA A 53 -2.23 8.29 -14.63
C ALA A 53 -3.32 7.33 -15.08
N HIS A 54 -3.88 7.59 -16.26
CA HIS A 54 -4.75 6.69 -16.99
C HIS A 54 -4.04 6.26 -18.26
N GLY A 55 -4.21 5.00 -18.66
CA GLY A 55 -3.60 4.49 -19.88
C GLY A 55 -4.00 3.06 -20.19
N GLU A 56 -3.07 2.36 -20.83
CA GLU A 56 -3.21 0.96 -21.22
C GLU A 56 -2.06 0.14 -20.66
N PHE A 57 -2.37 -0.98 -20.02
CA PHE A 57 -1.42 -1.98 -19.56
C PHE A 57 -1.25 -3.03 -20.64
N GLN A 58 -0.14 -3.00 -21.36
CA GLN A 58 0.14 -3.94 -22.45
C GLN A 58 0.90 -5.15 -21.94
N ILE A 59 0.42 -6.34 -22.29
CA ILE A 59 1.11 -7.60 -22.03
C ILE A 59 2.22 -7.76 -23.07
N ASN A 60 3.42 -8.15 -22.62
CA ASN A 60 4.51 -8.41 -23.54
C ASN A 60 4.15 -9.62 -24.44
N HIS A 61 4.16 -9.41 -25.75
CA HIS A 61 3.82 -10.44 -26.74
C HIS A 61 4.75 -11.67 -26.63
N ASP A 62 6.01 -11.45 -26.29
CA ASP A 62 7.06 -12.48 -26.21
C ASP A 62 7.13 -13.13 -24.81
N LEU A 63 6.10 -12.96 -23.99
CA LEU A 63 6.02 -13.60 -22.69
C LEU A 63 6.01 -15.15 -22.86
N PRO A 64 6.93 -15.89 -22.22
CA PRO A 64 6.92 -17.35 -22.25
C PRO A 64 5.57 -17.94 -21.83
N THR A 65 5.18 -19.06 -22.46
CA THR A 65 3.85 -19.66 -22.27
C THR A 65 3.56 -20.00 -20.82
N GLU A 66 4.57 -20.40 -20.05
CA GLU A 66 4.46 -20.70 -18.62
C GLU A 66 4.06 -19.50 -17.76
N TYR A 67 4.26 -18.26 -18.24
CA TYR A 67 3.87 -17.04 -17.55
C TYR A 67 2.56 -16.43 -18.06
N LYS A 68 1.96 -16.98 -19.13
CA LYS A 68 0.65 -16.54 -19.66
C LYS A 68 -0.50 -17.07 -18.80
N VAL A 69 -0.53 -16.69 -17.53
CA VAL A 69 -1.52 -17.13 -16.53
C VAL A 69 -2.36 -15.94 -16.08
N GLY A 70 -3.68 -16.13 -15.99
CA GLY A 70 -4.63 -15.12 -15.54
C GLY A 70 -4.55 -13.85 -16.40
N VAL A 71 -4.29 -12.70 -15.75
CA VAL A 71 -4.12 -11.39 -16.41
C VAL A 71 -3.18 -11.46 -17.61
N PHE A 72 -2.08 -12.20 -17.49
CA PHE A 72 -1.02 -12.25 -18.49
C PHE A 72 -1.30 -13.19 -19.67
N GLY A 73 -2.38 -13.98 -19.62
CA GLY A 73 -2.77 -14.90 -20.69
C GLY A 73 -4.15 -14.63 -21.30
N GLN A 74 -4.94 -13.73 -20.69
CA GLN A 74 -6.33 -13.53 -21.09
C GLN A 74 -6.51 -12.52 -22.23
N LYS A 75 -5.74 -11.43 -22.25
CA LYS A 75 -5.83 -10.34 -23.23
C LYS A 75 -4.45 -9.75 -23.50
N ASP A 76 -4.29 -9.07 -24.63
CA ASP A 76 -3.04 -8.37 -24.99
C ASP A 76 -2.89 -7.04 -24.24
N SER A 77 -4.00 -6.44 -23.79
CA SER A 77 -3.96 -5.21 -23.01
C SER A 77 -5.21 -4.97 -22.15
N TYR A 78 -5.09 -4.06 -21.17
CA TYR A 78 -6.17 -3.64 -20.28
C TYR A 78 -6.18 -2.12 -20.08
N PRO A 79 -7.36 -1.46 -20.04
CA PRO A 79 -7.47 -0.11 -19.50
C PRO A 79 -6.98 -0.08 -18.04
N VAL A 80 -6.21 0.93 -17.68
CA VAL A 80 -5.57 1.00 -16.36
C VAL A 80 -5.64 2.40 -15.76
N TRP A 81 -5.81 2.43 -14.44
CA TRP A 81 -5.53 3.61 -13.61
C TRP A 81 -4.35 3.30 -12.68
N VAL A 82 -3.36 4.19 -12.64
CA VAL A 82 -2.18 4.09 -11.78
C VAL A 82 -2.16 5.25 -10.81
N ARG A 83 -1.91 4.97 -9.53
CA ARG A 83 -1.77 5.97 -8.47
C ARG A 83 -0.39 5.90 -7.84
N PHE A 84 0.30 7.03 -7.81
CA PHE A 84 1.59 7.19 -7.14
C PHE A 84 1.41 7.92 -5.80
N SER A 85 2.07 7.43 -4.77
CA SER A 85 1.99 8.02 -3.42
C SER A 85 3.22 7.71 -2.59
N SER A 86 3.38 8.38 -1.45
CA SER A 86 4.39 8.04 -0.46
C SER A 86 3.79 7.90 0.93
N ASP A 87 4.50 7.14 1.78
CA ASP A 87 4.16 6.93 3.17
C ASP A 87 4.79 8.01 4.07
N THR A 88 4.60 9.26 3.68
CA THR A 88 5.04 10.43 4.43
C THR A 88 3.84 11.32 4.78
N THR A 89 4.02 12.23 5.72
CA THR A 89 3.02 13.27 5.95
C THR A 89 3.01 14.22 4.74
N PRO A 90 1.87 14.86 4.40
CA PRO A 90 1.75 15.68 3.19
C PRO A 90 2.83 16.76 3.02
N ASN A 91 3.38 17.28 4.12
CA ASN A 91 4.38 18.34 4.12
C ASN A 91 5.83 17.84 4.27
N ALA A 92 6.04 16.53 4.43
CA ALA A 92 7.38 15.95 4.56
C ALA A 92 8.02 15.66 3.20
N THR A 93 9.36 15.63 3.16
CA THR A 93 10.13 15.16 2.00
C THR A 93 9.95 13.65 1.79
N ASP A 94 10.01 13.19 0.54
CA ASP A 94 9.94 11.76 0.19
C ASP A 94 11.33 11.13 0.03
N LEU A 95 12.41 11.89 0.27
CA LEU A 95 13.77 11.37 0.18
C LEU A 95 13.96 10.22 1.18
N LYS A 96 14.30 9.03 0.66
CA LYS A 96 14.45 7.78 1.42
C LYS A 96 13.17 7.31 2.13
N ALA A 97 12.01 7.77 1.67
CA ALA A 97 10.73 7.26 2.14
C ALA A 97 10.21 6.13 1.25
N THR A 98 9.28 5.34 1.80
CA THR A 98 8.54 4.34 1.03
C THR A 98 7.57 5.04 0.09
N SER A 99 7.66 4.68 -1.19
CA SER A 99 6.74 5.10 -2.24
C SER A 99 5.90 3.91 -2.69
N GLY A 100 4.61 4.14 -2.90
CA GLY A 100 3.62 3.16 -3.30
C GLY A 100 3.11 3.41 -4.72
N ILE A 101 2.88 2.33 -5.45
CA ILE A 101 2.25 2.32 -6.77
C ILE A 101 1.03 1.39 -6.69
N GLY A 102 -0.15 1.95 -6.88
CA GLY A 102 -1.38 1.17 -7.05
C GLY A 102 -1.76 1.13 -8.53
N ILE A 103 -1.82 -0.05 -9.11
CA ILE A 103 -2.22 -0.28 -10.51
C ILE A 103 -3.55 -1.01 -10.49
N LYS A 104 -4.59 -0.43 -11.09
CA LYS A 104 -5.91 -1.06 -11.23
C LYS A 104 -6.20 -1.31 -12.69
N LEU A 105 -6.25 -2.58 -13.08
CA LEU A 105 -6.69 -3.03 -14.39
C LEU A 105 -8.20 -3.21 -14.41
N PHE A 106 -8.81 -2.92 -15.56
CA PHE A 106 -10.25 -3.11 -15.80
C PHE A 106 -10.48 -4.12 -16.91
N GLY A 107 -11.61 -4.83 -16.83
CA GLY A 107 -11.97 -5.88 -17.79
C GLY A 107 -11.22 -7.20 -17.59
N VAL A 108 -10.68 -7.45 -16.40
CA VAL A 108 -10.07 -8.74 -16.03
C VAL A 108 -11.17 -9.68 -15.56
N GLU A 109 -11.60 -10.59 -16.43
CA GLU A 109 -12.67 -11.55 -16.14
C GLU A 109 -12.14 -12.78 -15.40
N GLY A 110 -13.04 -13.67 -14.99
CA GLY A 110 -12.72 -14.88 -14.23
C GLY A 110 -13.05 -14.75 -12.74
N GLU A 111 -12.97 -15.88 -12.06
CA GLU A 111 -13.29 -16.00 -10.64
C GLU A 111 -12.32 -15.16 -9.79
N LYS A 112 -12.87 -14.46 -8.79
CA LYS A 112 -12.10 -13.60 -7.89
C LYS A 112 -12.02 -14.23 -6.52
N LEU A 113 -10.83 -14.13 -5.91
CA LEU A 113 -10.64 -14.57 -4.52
C LEU A 113 -11.41 -13.68 -3.53
N LEU A 114 -11.50 -12.38 -3.82
CA LEU A 114 -12.14 -11.38 -2.96
C LEU A 114 -13.02 -10.44 -3.78
N GLY A 115 -14.29 -10.33 -3.36
CA GLY A 115 -15.26 -9.39 -3.90
C GLY A 115 -15.76 -9.74 -5.30
N ASP A 116 -16.68 -8.91 -5.78
CA ASP A 116 -17.31 -9.03 -7.09
C ASP A 116 -16.79 -7.93 -8.03
N GLY A 117 -16.46 -8.28 -9.28
CA GLY A 117 -16.08 -7.30 -10.30
C GLY A 117 -15.06 -7.81 -11.32
N THR A 118 -14.84 -7.02 -12.36
CA THR A 118 -13.92 -7.34 -13.47
C THR A 118 -12.63 -6.52 -13.39
N THR A 119 -12.07 -6.36 -12.20
CA THR A 119 -10.80 -5.64 -11.98
C THR A 119 -9.70 -6.55 -11.45
N GLN A 120 -8.45 -6.11 -11.60
CA GLN A 120 -7.30 -6.65 -10.87
C GLN A 120 -6.46 -5.49 -10.34
N ASP A 121 -6.09 -5.56 -9.08
CA ASP A 121 -5.23 -4.56 -8.45
C ASP A 121 -3.84 -5.16 -8.21
N PHE A 122 -2.80 -4.43 -8.60
CA PHE A 122 -1.43 -4.65 -8.14
C PHE A 122 -1.07 -3.52 -7.18
N ILE A 123 -0.86 -3.86 -5.91
CA ILE A 123 -0.50 -2.92 -4.86
C ILE A 123 0.98 -3.12 -4.55
N LEU A 124 1.79 -2.16 -4.97
CA LEU A 124 3.24 -2.27 -5.00
C LEU A 124 3.89 -1.15 -4.19
N GLN A 125 5.15 -1.36 -3.84
CA GLN A 125 6.03 -0.36 -3.24
C GLN A 125 7.36 -0.33 -4.00
N ASN A 126 8.14 0.73 -3.78
CA ASN A 126 9.48 0.88 -4.36
C ASN A 126 10.56 0.03 -3.68
N ASN A 127 10.18 -0.95 -2.86
CA ASN A 127 11.06 -1.91 -2.20
C ASN A 127 10.56 -3.33 -2.50
N ASP A 128 11.49 -4.27 -2.63
CA ASP A 128 11.25 -5.69 -2.87
C ASP A 128 11.02 -6.50 -1.58
N VAL A 129 11.32 -5.88 -0.43
CA VAL A 129 11.03 -6.41 0.90
C VAL A 129 10.12 -5.46 1.67
N PHE A 130 9.29 -6.03 2.52
CA PHE A 130 8.50 -5.28 3.49
C PHE A 130 9.07 -5.53 4.88
N PHE A 131 9.17 -4.48 5.69
CA PHE A 131 9.52 -4.64 7.09
C PHE A 131 8.29 -5.17 7.83
N VAL A 132 8.49 -6.25 8.57
CA VAL A 132 7.55 -6.76 9.55
C VAL A 132 8.41 -7.01 10.77
N ASP A 133 8.09 -6.33 11.86
CA ASP A 133 8.75 -6.49 13.15
C ASP A 133 8.31 -7.80 13.82
#